data_AF-A0A351ETP1-F1
#
_entry.id   AF-A0A351ETP1-F1
#
_cell.length_a   1.000
_cell.length_b   1.000
_cell.length_c   1.000
_cell.angle_alpha   90.00
_cell.angle_beta   90.00
_cell.angle_gamma   90.00
#
_symmetry.space_group_name_H-M   'P 1'
#
loop_
_entity.id
_entity.type
_entity.pdbx_description
1 polymer ?
#
loop_
_entity_poly.entity_id
_entity_poly.type
_entity_poly.pdbx_seq_one_letter_code
_entity_poly.pdbx_strand_id
1 'polypeptide(L)' 'MFDAPTSSALELADEMAGKDSHELDPLLIADLRLHFSEQELGEIILLCGQANLNNRAGNAAKQLLGEQ' A
#
# COMPACT_ATOMS: atom_id res chain seq x y z
N MET A 1 13.41 14.31 5.64
CA MET A 1 13.26 13.90 4.24
C MET A 1 13.53 12.42 4.18
N PHE A 2 12.66 11.63 3.56
CA PHE A 2 12.88 10.20 3.36
C PHE A 2 13.97 9.98 2.30
N ASP A 3 14.68 8.85 2.37
CA ASP A 3 15.57 8.46 1.28
C ASP A 3 14.76 7.97 0.07
N ALA A 4 15.45 7.76 -1.06
CA ALA A 4 14.80 7.33 -2.30
C ALA A 4 14.01 6.00 -2.12
N PRO A 5 14.61 4.91 -1.59
CA PRO A 5 13.86 3.67 -1.36
C PRO A 5 12.61 3.85 -0.50
N THR A 6 12.72 4.58 0.61
CA THR A 6 11.57 4.82 1.50
C THR A 6 10.50 5.65 0.79
N SER A 7 10.89 6.63 -0.02
CA SER A 7 9.94 7.45 -0.77
C SER A 7 9.15 6.62 -1.78
N SER A 8 9.82 5.76 -2.56
CA SER A 8 9.15 4.88 -3.53
C SER A 8 8.22 3.86 -2.85
N ALA A 9 8.62 3.32 -1.69
CA ALA A 9 7.75 2.42 -0.91
C ALA A 9 6.52 3.13 -0.35
N LEU A 10 6.64 4.39 0.06
CA LEU A 10 5.51 5.21 0.50
C LEU A 10 4.58 5.57 -0.66
N GLU A 11 5.13 5.89 -1.84
CA GLU A 11 4.35 6.15 -3.05
C GLU A 11 3.57 4.91 -3.50
N LEU A 12 4.17 3.71 -3.40
CA LEU A 12 3.45 2.44 -3.59
C LEU A 12 2.28 2.28 -2.60
N ALA A 13 2.49 2.60 -1.33
CA ALA A 13 1.45 2.50 -0.32
C ALA A 13 0.27 3.45 -0.63
N ASP A 14 0.57 4.66 -1.11
CA ASP A 14 -0.43 5.64 -1.53
C ASP A 14 -1.22 5.16 -2.77
N GLU A 15 -0.54 4.66 -3.81
CA GLU A 15 -1.22 4.10 -5.00
C GLU A 15 -2.13 2.91 -4.64
N MET A 16 -1.65 2.02 -3.76
CA MET A 16 -2.43 0.86 -3.30
C MET A 16 -3.65 1.23 -2.44
N ALA A 17 -3.64 2.39 -1.78
CA ALA A 17 -4.76 2.90 -0.98
C ALA A 17 -5.70 3.84 -1.78
N GLY A 18 -5.25 4.32 -2.94
CA GLY A 18 -5.95 5.29 -3.79
C GLY A 18 -7.19 4.75 -4.49
N LYS A 19 -7.89 5.65 -5.21
CA LYS A 19 -9.11 5.32 -5.98
C LYS A 19 -8.83 4.42 -7.18
N ASP A 20 -7.61 4.52 -7.73
CA ASP A 20 -7.19 3.81 -8.94
C ASP A 20 -6.25 2.63 -8.62
N SER A 21 -6.46 1.96 -7.48
CA SER A 21 -5.61 0.85 -7.00
C SER A 21 -5.59 -0.42 -7.88
N HIS A 22 -6.14 -0.36 -9.08
CA HIS A 22 -6.21 -1.47 -10.04
C HIS A 22 -5.03 -1.46 -11.03
N GLU A 23 -4.29 -0.35 -11.10
CA GLU A 23 -3.11 -0.17 -11.94
C GLU A 23 -2.07 0.62 -11.16
N LEU A 24 -0.78 0.26 -11.31
CA LEU A 24 0.34 1.01 -10.73
C LEU A 24 1.09 1.72 -11.86
N ASP A 25 1.64 2.91 -11.58
CA ASP A 25 2.45 3.63 -12.57
C ASP A 25 3.66 2.76 -13.00
N PRO A 26 3.84 2.48 -14.32
CA PRO A 26 5.02 1.77 -14.82
C PRO A 26 6.37 2.37 -14.39
N LEU A 27 6.44 3.69 -14.18
CA LEU A 27 7.64 4.37 -13.70
C LEU A 27 7.91 4.03 -12.23
N LEU A 28 6.88 3.99 -11.39
CA LEU A 28 6.99 3.55 -10.00
C LEU A 28 7.42 2.08 -9.91
N ILE A 29 6.85 1.21 -10.75
CA ILE A 29 7.27 -0.21 -10.82
C ILE A 29 8.76 -0.33 -11.16
N ALA A 30 9.24 0.46 -12.12
CA ALA A 30 10.65 0.44 -12.50
C ALA A 30 11.55 0.92 -11.35
N ASP A 31 11.16 2.00 -10.66
CA ASP A 31 11.91 2.59 -9.55
C ASP A 31 11.98 1.66 -8.33
N LEU A 32 10.85 1.06 -7.94
CA LEU A 32 10.79 0.05 -6.88
C LEU A 32 11.73 -1.13 -7.14
N ARG A 33 11.82 -1.59 -8.40
CA ARG A 33 12.72 -2.68 -8.81
C ARG A 33 14.21 -2.30 -8.80
N LEU A 34 14.55 -1.01 -8.74
CA LEU A 34 15.93 -0.57 -8.54
C LEU A 34 16.34 -0.64 -7.07
N HIS A 35 15.38 -0.57 -6.15
CA HIS A 35 15.64 -0.44 -4.71
C HIS A 35 15.40 -1.72 -3.92
N PHE A 36 14.51 -2.58 -4.38
CA PHE A 36 14.05 -3.74 -3.62
C PHE A 36 14.16 -5.03 -4.45
N SER A 37 14.49 -6.12 -3.78
CA SER A 37 14.36 -7.46 -4.32
C SER A 37 12.90 -7.86 -4.51
N GLU A 38 12.65 -8.90 -5.32
CA GLU A 38 11.30 -9.44 -5.51
C GLU A 38 10.65 -9.87 -4.18
N GLN A 39 11.43 -10.45 -3.25
CA GLN A 39 10.93 -10.83 -1.93
C GLN A 39 10.49 -9.61 -1.12
N GLU A 40 11.34 -8.58 -1.04
CA GLU A 40 11.02 -7.35 -0.30
C GLU A 40 9.79 -6.66 -0.88
N LEU A 41 9.66 -6.62 -2.22
CA LEU A 41 8.46 -6.10 -2.88
C LEU A 41 7.22 -6.92 -2.51
N GLY A 42 7.32 -8.25 -2.48
CA GLY A 42 6.25 -9.12 -2.02
C GLY A 42 5.82 -8.82 -0.58
N GLU A 43 6.78 -8.61 0.31
CA GLU A 43 6.51 -8.23 1.70
C GLU A 43 5.83 -6.86 1.82
N ILE A 44 6.31 -5.85 1.08
CA ILE A 44 5.70 -4.51 1.05
C ILE A 44 4.24 -4.59 0.55
N ILE A 45 4.00 -5.31 -0.55
CA ILE A 45 2.65 -5.50 -1.11
C ILE A 45 1.72 -6.16 -0.07
N LEU A 46 2.18 -7.19 0.63
CA LEU A 46 1.40 -7.86 1.66
C LEU A 46 1.08 -6.93 2.85
N LEU A 47 2.04 -6.12 3.29
CA LEU A 47 1.84 -5.15 4.37
C LEU A 47 0.81 -4.09 3.97
N CYS A 48 0.93 -3.49 2.79
CA CYS A 48 -0.04 -2.52 2.28
C CYS A 48 -1.44 -3.15 2.13
N GLY A 49 -1.51 -4.36 1.56
CA GLY A 49 -2.77 -5.10 1.42
C GLY A 49 -3.45 -5.37 2.77
N GLN A 50 -2.69 -5.82 3.76
CA GLN A 50 -3.21 -6.09 5.11
C GLN A 50 -3.69 -4.81 5.80
N ALA A 51 -2.94 -3.71 5.70
CA ALA A 51 -3.35 -2.42 6.25
C ALA A 51 -4.68 -1.94 5.62
N ASN A 52 -4.81 -2.04 4.30
CA ASN A 52 -6.02 -1.68 3.57
C ASN A 52 -7.22 -2.57 3.92
N LEU A 53 -6.99 -3.86 4.15
CA LEU A 53 -8.03 -4.78 4.61
C LEU A 53 -8.47 -4.44 6.04
N ASN A 54 -7.53 -4.21 6.95
CA ASN A 54 -7.81 -3.88 8.34
C ASN A 54 -8.59 -2.56 8.45
N ASN A 55 -8.22 -1.54 7.68
CA ASN A 55 -8.94 -0.26 7.63
C ASN A 55 -10.39 -0.45 7.16
N ARG A 56 -10.61 -1.26 6.12
CA ARG A 56 -11.94 -1.59 5.61
C ARG A 56 -12.77 -2.37 6.63
N ALA A 57 -12.20 -3.41 7.23
CA ALA A 57 -12.86 -4.21 8.25
C ALA A 57 -13.21 -3.37 9.50
N GLY A 58 -12.29 -2.52 9.96
CA GLY A 58 -12.51 -1.63 11.10
C GLY A 58 -13.60 -0.59 10.84
N ASN A 59 -13.63 0.01 9.64
CA ASN A 59 -14.69 0.94 9.26
C ASN A 59 -16.05 0.25 9.16
N ALA A 60 -16.12 -0.94 8.57
CA ALA A 60 -17.35 -1.73 8.52
C ALA A 60 -17.83 -2.10 9.93
N ALA A 61 -16.94 -2.54 10.82
CA ALA A 61 -17.28 -2.86 12.21
C ALA A 61 -17.85 -1.64 12.95
N LYS A 62 -17.25 -0.45 12.79
CA LYS A 62 -17.78 0.79 13.37
C LYS A 62 -19.19 1.12 12.87
N GLN A 63 -19.42 1.00 11.55
CA GLN A 63 -20.72 1.31 10.96
C GLN A 63 -21.82 0.30 11.32
N LEU A 64 -21.46 -0.99 11.42
CA LEU A 64 -22.44 -2.06 11.64
C LEU A 64 -22.66 -2.36 13.13
N LEU A 65 -21.65 -2.16 13.98
CA LEU A 65 -21.64 -2.58 15.38
C LEU A 65 -21.41 -1.43 16.37
N GLY A 66 -20.99 -0.25 15.88
CA GLY A 66 -20.57 0.90 16.68
C GLY A 66 -21.66 1.92 16.99
N GLU A 67 -22.92 1.65 16.65
CA GLU A 67 -24.07 2.42 17.15
C GLU A 67 -24.78 1.67 18.28
N GLN A 68 -24.38 2.00 19.52
CA GLN A 68 -25.27 2.27 20.64
C GLN A 68 -24.87 3.61 21.26
#